data_AF-A0A9P0VXT5-F1
#
_entry.id   AF-A0A9P0VXT5-F1
#
_cell.length_a   1.000
_cell.length_b   1.000
_cell.length_c   1.000
_cell.angle_alpha   90.00
_cell.angle_beta   90.00
_cell.angle_gamma   90.00
#
_symmetry.space_group_name_H-M   'P 1'
#
loop_
_entity.id
_entity.type
_entity.pdbx_description
1 polymer ?
#
loop_
_entity_poly.entity_id
_entity_poly.type
_entity_poly.pdbx_seq_one_letter_code
_entity_poly.pdbx_strand_id
1 'polypeptide(L)'
;MSAPPSPPHPLPNEEIDHLPEGQLPGATIDDLELNPDLYNDVSDDELDDVNANGASEVPNGDDSSKSKSNKNVENENDNDQTEKEVEAPSFTLAFDSALELTESDFSSNSTNATGLTLSQQSRFINYIDERLLAIQRKFIKSHIEGEVAYPMMELLKDLSKTLDLIWYSINSKSKLFGQQHYFIKIMGDLEDYISKLNIGQSLSAQNYELSNEDEADLMELFFMLQNLDVRLSFLFDGFKEESGNTIQKLSGTEAVRLGPIVSRLRVIVVDKLESLRSKLAQSSSNSSRHISNILDVETGKLFEGLSQRI
;
A
#
# COMPACT_ATOMS: atom_id res chain seq x y z
N MET A 1 8.52 -57.99 8.68
CA MET A 1 9.82 -57.35 8.93
C MET A 1 9.60 -56.29 9.99
N SER A 2 10.31 -56.38 11.11
CA SER A 2 10.16 -55.47 12.25
C SER A 2 10.82 -54.13 11.91
N ALA A 3 10.14 -53.02 12.17
CA ALA A 3 10.70 -51.69 11.95
C ALA A 3 11.98 -51.49 12.78
N PRO A 4 12.99 -50.77 12.26
CA PRO A 4 14.20 -50.47 13.02
C PRO A 4 13.85 -49.63 14.26
N PRO A 5 14.54 -49.83 15.39
CA PRO A 5 14.32 -49.06 16.60
C PRO A 5 14.68 -47.59 16.37
N SER A 6 13.85 -46.68 16.88
CA SER A 6 14.09 -45.25 16.81
C SER A 6 15.41 -44.87 17.49
N PRO A 7 16.16 -43.89 16.95
CA PRO A 7 17.40 -43.43 17.57
C PRO A 7 17.13 -42.90 18.98
N PRO A 8 18.06 -43.11 19.93
CA PRO A 8 17.95 -42.51 21.26
C PRO A 8 18.08 -40.99 21.15
N HIS A 9 17.12 -40.27 21.73
CA HIS A 9 17.18 -38.81 21.86
C HIS A 9 17.90 -38.43 23.16
N PRO A 10 18.68 -37.33 23.17
CA PRO A 10 19.35 -36.85 24.38
C PRO A 10 18.35 -36.38 25.43
N LEU A 11 18.77 -36.41 26.70
CA LEU A 11 17.95 -35.96 27.82
C LEU A 11 17.88 -34.42 27.90
N PRO A 12 16.89 -33.83 28.61
CA PRO A 12 16.65 -32.38 28.62
C PRO A 12 17.83 -31.48 29.03
N ASN A 13 18.87 -32.02 29.68
CA ASN A 13 20.04 -31.28 30.18
C ASN A 13 21.37 -31.85 29.65
N GLU A 14 21.34 -32.60 28.55
CA GLU A 14 22.51 -33.22 27.96
C GLU A 14 22.91 -32.43 26.71
N GLU A 15 24.03 -31.69 26.78
CA GLU A 15 24.61 -31.01 25.62
C GLU A 15 25.31 -32.06 24.73
N ILE A 16 25.00 -32.03 23.44
CA ILE A 16 25.56 -32.98 22.47
C ILE A 16 26.90 -32.41 21.98
N ASP A 17 28.01 -32.96 22.47
CA ASP A 17 29.36 -32.47 22.13
C ASP A 17 29.80 -32.79 20.68
N HIS A 18 29.13 -33.73 20.01
CA HIS A 18 29.48 -34.15 18.65
C HIS A 18 28.24 -34.32 17.76
N LEU A 19 28.12 -33.46 16.75
CA LEU A 19 27.18 -33.64 15.65
C LEU A 19 27.74 -34.71 14.69
N PRO A 20 26.91 -35.60 14.13
CA PRO A 20 27.37 -36.57 13.15
C PRO A 20 27.87 -35.84 11.88
N GLU A 21 29.16 -35.93 11.59
CA GLU A 21 29.82 -35.32 10.41
C GLU A 21 29.64 -36.12 9.11
N GLY A 22 28.57 -36.92 9.01
CA GLY A 22 28.27 -37.71 7.82
C GLY A 22 27.54 -36.88 6.77
N GLN A 23 28.05 -36.83 5.54
CA GLN A 23 27.26 -36.39 4.39
C GLN A 23 26.14 -37.40 4.15
N LEU A 24 24.91 -36.91 4.01
CA LEU A 24 23.76 -37.74 3.63
C LEU A 24 24.05 -38.37 2.25
N PRO A 25 23.73 -39.67 2.05
CA PRO A 25 23.83 -40.29 0.74
C PRO A 25 23.01 -39.49 -0.28
N GLY A 26 23.54 -39.26 -1.49
CA GLY A 26 22.93 -38.39 -2.51
C GLY A 26 21.45 -38.69 -2.80
N ALA A 27 21.07 -39.97 -2.82
CA ALA A 27 19.67 -40.38 -3.01
C ALA A 27 18.71 -39.86 -1.94
N THR A 28 19.18 -39.61 -0.72
CA THR A 28 18.38 -39.02 0.38
C THR A 28 18.32 -37.51 0.29
N ILE A 29 19.31 -36.88 -0.36
CA ILE A 29 19.31 -35.44 -0.63
C ILE A 29 18.29 -35.14 -1.73
N ASP A 30 18.24 -35.97 -2.77
CA ASP A 30 17.26 -35.85 -3.86
C ASP A 30 15.80 -35.99 -3.35
N ASP A 31 15.56 -36.87 -2.36
CA ASP A 31 14.24 -36.99 -1.71
C ASP A 31 13.88 -35.79 -0.80
N LEU A 32 14.89 -35.04 -0.34
CA LEU A 32 14.72 -33.82 0.47
C LEU A 32 14.60 -32.55 -0.41
N GLU A 33 15.00 -32.62 -1.69
CA GLU A 33 14.83 -31.56 -2.68
C GLU A 33 13.38 -31.48 -3.17
N LEU A 34 12.54 -30.84 -2.38
CA LEU A 34 11.13 -30.59 -2.66
C LEU A 34 10.92 -29.51 -3.75
N ASN A 35 11.59 -29.60 -4.90
CA ASN A 35 11.28 -28.98 -6.22
C ASN A 35 12.54 -28.92 -7.13
N PRO A 36 12.88 -29.98 -7.86
CA PRO A 36 14.07 -29.99 -8.74
C PRO A 36 13.91 -29.14 -10.02
N ASP A 37 12.69 -28.71 -10.36
CA ASP A 37 12.41 -27.94 -11.58
C ASP A 37 12.78 -26.44 -11.47
N LEU A 38 13.16 -25.94 -10.28
CA LEU A 38 13.48 -24.52 -10.09
C LEU A 38 14.92 -24.14 -10.49
N TYR A 39 15.80 -25.12 -10.68
CA TYR A 39 17.25 -24.90 -10.88
C TYR A 39 17.78 -25.41 -12.23
N ASN A 40 16.91 -25.89 -13.13
CA ASN A 40 17.30 -26.46 -14.42
C ASN A 40 17.30 -25.46 -15.61
N ASP A 41 17.37 -24.14 -15.37
CA ASP A 41 17.42 -23.16 -16.47
C ASP A 41 18.54 -22.12 -16.31
N VAL A 42 19.74 -22.60 -15.97
CA VAL A 42 21.00 -21.89 -16.25
C VAL A 42 22.11 -22.93 -16.38
N SER A 43 22.13 -23.60 -17.53
CA SER A 43 23.38 -24.17 -18.04
C SER A 43 24.17 -23.05 -18.70
N ASP A 44 25.25 -22.65 -18.03
CA ASP A 44 26.41 -21.99 -18.64
C ASP A 44 26.89 -22.84 -19.82
N ASP A 45 26.74 -22.32 -21.04
CA ASP A 45 27.62 -22.53 -22.19
C ASP A 45 27.05 -21.74 -23.38
N GLU A 46 27.67 -20.59 -23.69
CA GLU A 46 28.08 -20.22 -25.06
C GLU A 46 28.66 -18.79 -25.08
N LEU A 47 29.99 -18.73 -25.02
CA LEU A 47 30.82 -17.67 -25.58
C LEU A 47 31.02 -17.97 -27.08
N ASP A 48 30.70 -17.02 -27.98
CA ASP A 48 31.65 -16.45 -28.95
C ASP A 48 30.97 -15.54 -30.02
N ASP A 49 31.24 -14.25 -29.87
CA ASP A 49 31.80 -13.29 -30.86
C ASP A 49 31.52 -13.45 -32.37
N VAL A 50 30.79 -12.49 -32.99
CA VAL A 50 31.13 -11.95 -34.33
C VAL A 50 30.68 -10.48 -34.52
N ASN A 51 31.66 -9.59 -34.36
CA ASN A 51 31.98 -8.32 -35.04
C ASN A 51 31.14 -7.81 -36.26
N ALA A 52 30.92 -6.48 -36.33
CA ALA A 52 31.31 -5.55 -37.43
C ALA A 52 30.26 -4.49 -37.90
N ASN A 53 30.58 -3.22 -37.60
CA ASN A 53 30.56 -1.99 -38.43
C ASN A 53 29.42 -1.64 -39.40
N GLY A 54 28.97 -0.38 -39.31
CA GLY A 54 28.30 0.32 -40.41
C GLY A 54 27.88 1.76 -40.08
N ALA A 55 28.78 2.73 -40.28
CA ALA A 55 28.48 4.17 -40.30
C ALA A 55 27.67 4.57 -41.55
N SER A 56 26.79 5.59 -41.45
CA SER A 56 26.89 6.85 -42.22
C SER A 56 25.61 7.72 -42.14
N GLU A 57 25.86 9.01 -41.88
CA GLU A 57 25.34 10.19 -42.60
C GLU A 57 23.86 10.63 -42.57
N VAL A 58 23.72 11.86 -42.04
CA VAL A 58 22.70 12.89 -42.31
C VAL A 58 22.77 13.33 -43.79
N PRO A 59 21.68 13.86 -44.40
CA PRO A 59 21.70 15.30 -44.69
C PRO A 59 20.35 16.04 -44.60
N ASN A 60 20.49 17.36 -44.43
CA ASN A 60 19.52 18.46 -44.33
C ASN A 60 18.62 18.72 -45.56
N GLY A 61 17.53 19.45 -45.30
CA GLY A 61 16.84 20.38 -46.21
C GLY A 61 15.59 20.91 -45.49
N ASP A 62 15.59 22.07 -44.84
CA ASP A 62 15.50 23.43 -45.39
C ASP A 62 14.29 23.64 -46.30
N ASP A 63 13.19 24.21 -45.78
CA ASP A 63 12.60 25.38 -46.43
C ASP A 63 11.79 26.24 -45.45
N SER A 64 11.93 27.51 -45.72
CA SER A 64 11.56 28.73 -45.04
C SER A 64 10.11 29.15 -45.27
N SER A 65 9.48 29.79 -44.27
CA SER A 65 8.76 31.05 -44.50
C SER A 65 8.39 31.77 -43.21
N LYS A 66 8.89 33.01 -43.12
CA LYS A 66 8.55 34.06 -42.17
C LYS A 66 7.11 34.53 -42.38
N SER A 67 6.40 34.88 -41.30
CA SER A 67 5.85 36.24 -41.19
C SER A 67 5.45 36.58 -39.75
N LYS A 68 6.02 37.67 -39.23
CA LYS A 68 5.55 38.37 -38.03
C LYS A 68 4.50 39.40 -38.46
N SER A 69 3.42 39.57 -37.71
CA SER A 69 2.88 40.91 -37.47
C SER A 69 1.99 40.97 -36.21
N ASN A 70 1.90 42.19 -35.69
CA ASN A 70 1.48 42.64 -34.38
C ASN A 70 -0.05 42.78 -34.20
N LYS A 71 -0.48 42.69 -32.93
CA LYS A 71 -1.51 43.48 -32.20
C LYS A 71 -2.56 44.26 -33.02
N ASN A 72 -3.85 44.02 -32.77
CA ASN A 72 -4.61 44.79 -31.76
C ASN A 72 -6.06 44.26 -31.56
N VAL A 73 -6.52 44.54 -30.34
CA VAL A 73 -7.85 44.44 -29.73
C VAL A 73 -9.01 44.90 -30.62
N GLU A 74 -10.10 44.13 -30.68
CA GLU A 74 -11.47 44.62 -30.51
C GLU A 74 -12.45 43.48 -30.17
N ASN A 75 -13.34 43.79 -29.24
CA ASN A 75 -14.36 42.95 -28.63
C ASN A 75 -15.38 42.44 -29.66
N GLU A 76 -15.70 41.15 -29.64
CA GLU A 76 -17.07 40.69 -29.83
C GLU A 76 -17.39 39.61 -28.79
N ASN A 77 -18.56 39.76 -28.19
CA ASN A 77 -19.10 38.94 -27.13
C ASN A 77 -19.19 37.48 -27.58
N ASP A 78 -18.41 36.61 -26.96
CA ASP A 78 -18.80 35.21 -26.84
C ASP A 78 -18.98 34.89 -25.37
N ASN A 79 -20.22 34.63 -25.04
CA ASN A 79 -20.72 34.36 -23.71
C ASN A 79 -20.36 32.91 -23.39
N ASP A 80 -19.06 32.64 -23.26
CA ASP A 80 -18.55 31.34 -22.83
C ASP A 80 -18.80 31.24 -21.33
N GLN A 81 -20.00 30.73 -21.00
CA GLN A 81 -20.25 30.11 -19.72
C GLN A 81 -19.29 28.93 -19.62
N THR A 82 -18.07 29.23 -19.19
CA THR A 82 -17.25 28.30 -18.45
C THR A 82 -18.13 27.80 -17.32
N GLU A 83 -18.74 26.64 -17.54
CA GLU A 83 -19.34 25.83 -16.50
C GLU A 83 -18.28 25.77 -15.41
N LYS A 84 -18.46 26.55 -14.34
CA LYS A 84 -17.67 26.40 -13.14
C LYS A 84 -18.01 25.02 -12.66
N GLU A 85 -17.16 24.07 -12.99
CA GLU A 85 -17.14 22.74 -12.41
C GLU A 85 -17.17 22.96 -10.90
N VAL A 86 -18.34 22.77 -10.31
CA VAL A 86 -18.52 22.91 -8.87
C VAL A 86 -17.88 21.66 -8.29
N GLU A 87 -16.58 21.73 -8.02
CA GLU A 87 -15.88 20.69 -7.30
C GLU A 87 -16.63 20.44 -5.98
N ALA A 88 -17.21 19.25 -5.87
CA ALA A 88 -17.87 18.85 -4.65
C ALA A 88 -16.84 18.83 -3.51
N PRO A 89 -17.17 19.36 -2.32
CA PRO A 89 -16.25 19.33 -1.20
C PRO A 89 -15.88 17.88 -0.87
N SER A 90 -14.59 17.62 -0.72
CA SER A 90 -14.05 16.31 -0.39
C SER A 90 -12.85 16.47 0.54
N PHE A 91 -12.58 15.42 1.34
CA PHE A 91 -11.37 15.34 2.15
C PHE A 91 -10.18 14.88 1.32
N THR A 92 -10.43 13.99 0.37
CA THR A 92 -9.39 13.32 -0.42
C THR A 92 -9.38 13.77 -1.88
N LEU A 93 -8.24 13.59 -2.54
CA LEU A 93 -8.10 13.87 -3.97
C LEU A 93 -8.87 12.84 -4.82
N ALA A 94 -9.06 13.12 -6.11
CA ALA A 94 -9.50 12.08 -7.05
C ALA A 94 -8.42 10.99 -7.16
N PHE A 95 -8.84 9.73 -7.40
CA PHE A 95 -7.93 8.59 -7.42
C PHE A 95 -6.78 8.78 -8.41
N ASP A 96 -7.08 9.16 -9.66
CA ASP A 96 -6.08 9.33 -10.71
C ASP A 96 -5.03 10.39 -10.35
N SER A 97 -5.47 11.52 -9.78
CA SER A 97 -4.56 12.59 -9.32
C SER A 97 -3.69 12.14 -8.15
N ALA A 98 -4.25 11.36 -7.22
CA ALA A 98 -3.49 10.82 -6.09
C ALA A 98 -2.48 9.76 -6.53
N LEU A 99 -2.84 8.93 -7.53
CA LEU A 99 -1.96 7.95 -8.14
C LEU A 99 -0.82 8.62 -8.89
N GLU A 100 -1.10 9.61 -9.74
CA GLU A 100 -0.08 10.38 -10.47
C GLU A 100 0.91 11.05 -9.51
N LEU A 101 0.43 11.65 -8.42
CA LEU A 101 1.29 12.23 -7.39
C LEU A 101 2.19 11.16 -6.75
N THR A 102 1.64 9.99 -6.46
CA THR A 102 2.40 8.87 -5.86
C THR A 102 3.45 8.33 -6.82
N GLU A 103 3.15 8.22 -8.11
CA GLU A 103 4.10 7.81 -9.16
C GLU A 103 5.24 8.81 -9.34
N SER A 104 4.92 10.11 -9.31
CA SER A 104 5.90 11.20 -9.36
C SER A 104 6.82 11.20 -8.12
N ASP A 105 6.24 11.03 -6.94
CA ASP A 105 6.98 10.92 -5.67
C ASP A 105 7.87 9.66 -5.65
N PHE A 106 7.39 8.54 -6.18
CA PHE A 106 8.20 7.32 -6.31
C PHE A 106 9.39 7.55 -7.24
N SER A 107 9.14 8.13 -8.41
CA SER A 107 10.16 8.39 -9.43
C SER A 107 11.25 9.34 -8.91
N SER A 108 10.86 10.39 -8.18
CA SER A 108 11.81 11.34 -7.60
C SER A 108 12.65 10.73 -6.48
N ASN A 109 12.03 9.96 -5.57
CA ASN A 109 12.73 9.32 -4.46
C ASN A 109 13.69 8.22 -4.92
N SER A 110 13.35 7.50 -5.99
CA SER A 110 14.18 6.39 -6.47
C SER A 110 15.55 6.83 -6.97
N THR A 111 15.66 8.04 -7.50
CA THR A 111 16.95 8.59 -7.95
C THR A 111 17.98 8.69 -6.81
N ASN A 112 17.53 9.00 -5.58
CA ASN A 112 18.41 9.28 -4.44
C ASN A 112 18.57 8.11 -3.46
N ALA A 113 17.68 7.13 -3.47
CA ALA A 113 17.75 6.00 -2.55
C ALA A 113 18.87 5.02 -2.94
N THR A 114 19.53 4.43 -1.94
CA THR A 114 20.37 3.23 -2.11
C THR A 114 19.58 2.05 -1.56
N GLY A 115 19.58 0.93 -2.28
CA GLY A 115 18.86 -0.27 -1.85
C GLY A 115 19.34 -0.76 -0.48
N LEU A 116 18.41 -1.25 0.34
CA LEU A 116 18.74 -1.76 1.67
C LEU A 116 19.54 -3.06 1.57
N THR A 117 20.63 -3.16 2.33
CA THR A 117 21.39 -4.40 2.49
C THR A 117 20.56 -5.49 3.19
N LEU A 118 20.87 -6.77 2.99
CA LEU A 118 20.15 -7.88 3.64
C LEU A 118 20.08 -7.74 5.18
N SER A 119 21.16 -7.29 5.82
CA SER A 119 21.19 -7.01 7.26
C SER A 119 20.25 -5.86 7.66
N GLN A 120 20.15 -4.83 6.82
CA GLN A 120 19.19 -3.74 7.05
C GLN A 120 17.75 -4.20 6.81
N GLN A 121 17.50 -5.02 5.79
CA GLN A 121 16.18 -5.60 5.51
C GLN A 121 15.70 -6.44 6.70
N SER A 122 16.56 -7.30 7.26
CA SER A 122 16.21 -8.09 8.44
C SER A 122 15.90 -7.23 9.66
N ARG A 123 16.69 -6.18 9.92
CA ARG A 123 16.41 -5.21 11.00
C ARG A 123 15.11 -4.44 10.76
N PHE A 124 14.84 -4.09 9.52
CA PHE A 124 13.63 -3.40 9.10
C PHE A 124 12.39 -4.26 9.36
N ILE A 125 12.40 -5.52 8.91
CA ILE A 125 11.34 -6.51 9.16
C ILE A 125 11.05 -6.62 10.67
N ASN A 126 12.07 -6.86 11.48
CA ASN A 126 11.92 -6.98 12.93
C ASN A 126 11.32 -5.70 13.54
N TYR A 127 11.78 -4.52 13.10
CA TYR A 127 11.26 -3.25 13.56
C TYR A 127 9.78 -3.06 13.21
N ILE A 128 9.39 -3.36 11.97
CA ILE A 128 7.98 -3.24 11.55
C ILE A 128 7.11 -4.23 12.33
N ASP A 129 7.56 -5.46 12.53
CA ASP A 129 6.82 -6.45 13.32
C ASP A 129 6.64 -6.03 14.78
N GLU A 130 7.70 -5.50 15.42
CA GLU A 130 7.61 -4.95 16.77
C GLU A 130 6.63 -3.77 16.84
N ARG A 131 6.62 -2.89 15.83
CA ARG A 131 5.71 -1.75 15.78
C ARG A 131 4.26 -2.16 15.61
N LEU A 132 3.96 -3.05 14.66
CA LEU A 132 2.61 -3.56 14.46
C LEU A 132 2.10 -4.30 15.70
N LEU A 133 2.96 -5.10 16.34
CA LEU A 133 2.62 -5.79 17.58
C LEU A 133 2.37 -4.81 18.74
N ALA A 134 3.14 -3.73 18.84
CA ALA A 134 2.92 -2.69 19.85
C ALA A 134 1.57 -1.97 19.64
N ILE A 135 1.23 -1.63 18.39
CA ILE A 135 -0.06 -1.04 18.03
C ILE A 135 -1.21 -1.98 18.40
N GLN A 136 -1.11 -3.25 17.99
CA GLN A 136 -2.12 -4.27 18.29
C GLN A 136 -2.32 -4.45 19.81
N ARG A 137 -1.23 -4.54 20.59
CA ARG A 137 -1.30 -4.65 22.05
C ARG A 137 -1.95 -3.42 22.68
N LYS A 138 -1.57 -2.21 22.26
CA LYS A 138 -2.21 -0.97 22.75
C LYS A 138 -3.72 -1.00 22.46
N PHE A 139 -4.11 -1.39 21.26
CA PHE A 139 -5.49 -1.47 20.84
C PHE A 139 -6.31 -2.47 21.67
N ILE A 140 -5.79 -3.68 21.87
CA ILE A 140 -6.44 -4.71 22.69
C ILE A 140 -6.61 -4.23 24.13
N LYS A 141 -5.58 -3.63 24.73
CA LYS A 141 -5.63 -3.09 26.10
C LYS A 141 -6.66 -1.97 26.26
N SER A 142 -6.81 -1.14 25.23
CA SER A 142 -7.80 -0.06 25.23
C SER A 142 -9.23 -0.58 25.13
N HIS A 143 -9.50 -1.46 24.15
CA HIS A 143 -10.87 -1.86 23.81
C HIS A 143 -11.40 -3.08 24.58
N ILE A 144 -10.53 -3.92 25.13
CA ILE A 144 -10.93 -5.12 25.88
C ILE A 144 -10.75 -4.91 27.39
N GLU A 145 -9.59 -4.41 27.80
CA GLU A 145 -9.22 -4.32 29.22
C GLU A 145 -9.60 -2.96 29.84
N GLY A 146 -9.77 -1.92 29.02
CA GLY A 146 -10.10 -0.56 29.48
C GLY A 146 -8.98 0.12 30.26
N GLU A 147 -7.75 -0.42 30.19
CA GLU A 147 -6.61 0.02 31.00
C GLU A 147 -5.88 1.24 30.42
N VAL A 148 -5.91 1.42 29.10
CA VAL A 148 -5.14 2.43 28.37
C VAL A 148 -6.06 3.16 27.41
N ALA A 149 -6.12 4.49 27.47
CA ALA A 149 -6.82 5.26 26.44
C ALA A 149 -6.01 5.23 25.15
N TYR A 150 -6.56 4.59 24.10
CA TYR A 150 -5.99 4.62 22.76
C TYR A 150 -7.04 5.12 21.76
N PRO A 151 -7.13 6.45 21.54
CA PRO A 151 -8.15 7.03 20.67
C PRO A 151 -7.84 6.73 19.19
N MET A 152 -8.89 6.81 18.37
CA MET A 152 -8.83 6.56 16.92
C MET A 152 -7.71 7.36 16.24
N MET A 153 -7.61 8.66 16.53
CA MET A 153 -6.55 9.53 16.00
C MET A 153 -5.13 9.02 16.31
N GLU A 154 -4.88 8.49 17.51
CA GLU A 154 -3.54 7.97 17.86
C GLU A 154 -3.26 6.64 17.14
N LEU A 155 -4.26 5.77 17.03
CA LEU A 155 -4.19 4.54 16.27
C LEU A 155 -3.86 4.80 14.79
N LEU A 156 -4.63 5.68 14.16
CA LEU A 156 -4.44 6.03 12.75
C LEU A 156 -3.07 6.65 12.53
N LYS A 157 -2.62 7.56 13.39
CA LYS A 157 -1.27 8.15 13.31
C LYS A 157 -0.16 7.12 13.46
N ASP A 158 -0.27 6.18 14.38
CA ASP A 158 0.73 5.13 14.58
C ASP A 158 0.79 4.18 13.37
N LEU A 159 -0.38 3.84 12.79
CA LEU A 159 -0.46 3.05 11.55
C LEU A 159 0.09 3.82 10.34
N SER A 160 -0.31 5.07 10.13
CA SER A 160 0.17 5.91 9.01
C SER A 160 1.69 6.06 9.03
N LYS A 161 2.30 6.31 10.20
CA LYS A 161 3.77 6.35 10.33
C LYS A 161 4.44 5.03 9.93
N THR A 162 3.81 3.90 10.30
CA THR A 162 4.32 2.57 9.95
C THR A 162 4.18 2.34 8.44
N LEU A 163 3.05 2.74 7.86
CA LEU A 163 2.78 2.68 6.43
C LEU A 163 3.78 3.52 5.61
N ASP A 164 4.05 4.74 6.05
CA ASP A 164 5.00 5.65 5.40
C ASP A 164 6.41 5.09 5.44
N LEU A 165 6.81 4.49 6.57
CA LEU A 165 8.10 3.84 6.69
C LEU A 165 8.23 2.62 5.75
N ILE A 166 7.16 1.81 5.61
CA ILE A 166 7.11 0.72 4.63
C ILE A 166 7.21 1.26 3.21
N TRP A 167 6.42 2.29 2.89
CA TRP A 167 6.45 2.93 1.58
C TRP A 167 7.84 3.47 1.22
N TYR A 168 8.48 4.17 2.15
CA TYR A 168 9.81 4.73 1.94
C TYR A 168 10.90 3.67 1.74
N SER A 169 10.66 2.42 2.17
CA SER A 169 11.57 1.31 1.93
C SER A 169 11.46 0.73 0.51
N ILE A 170 10.40 1.05 -0.23
CA ILE A 170 10.18 0.58 -1.61
C ILE A 170 10.86 1.55 -2.57
N ASN A 171 11.70 1.01 -3.47
CA ASN A 171 12.44 1.79 -4.47
C ASN A 171 12.73 0.91 -5.70
N SER A 172 13.03 1.53 -6.85
CA SER A 172 13.36 0.82 -8.09
C SER A 172 14.69 0.06 -8.05
N LYS A 173 15.56 0.31 -7.07
CA LYS A 173 16.91 -0.29 -7.02
C LYS A 173 16.99 -1.56 -6.19
N SER A 174 15.91 -1.94 -5.52
CA SER A 174 15.85 -3.16 -4.71
C SER A 174 14.54 -3.90 -4.91
N LYS A 175 14.65 -5.21 -5.16
CA LYS A 175 13.54 -6.16 -5.08
C LYS A 175 12.74 -6.02 -3.78
N LEU A 176 11.44 -6.27 -3.90
CA LEU A 176 10.52 -6.36 -2.77
C LEU A 176 10.86 -7.58 -1.90
N PHE A 177 10.94 -7.36 -0.59
CA PHE A 177 11.34 -8.35 0.42
C PHE A 177 10.26 -8.54 1.50
N GLY A 178 8.98 -8.30 1.16
CA GLY A 178 7.84 -8.49 2.05
C GLY A 178 7.05 -7.23 2.36
N GLN A 179 7.38 -6.09 1.74
CA GLN A 179 6.61 -4.86 1.92
C GLN A 179 5.14 -5.03 1.52
N GLN A 180 4.85 -5.74 0.42
CA GLN A 180 3.47 -5.97 -0.02
C GLN A 180 2.66 -6.69 1.08
N HIS A 181 3.26 -7.71 1.70
CA HIS A 181 2.65 -8.45 2.81
C HIS A 181 2.28 -7.54 3.99
N TYR A 182 3.13 -6.56 4.32
CA TYR A 182 2.83 -5.62 5.40
C TYR A 182 1.67 -4.68 5.08
N PHE A 183 1.55 -4.19 3.84
CA PHE A 183 0.36 -3.40 3.44
C PHE A 183 -0.93 -4.23 3.58
N ILE A 184 -0.91 -5.48 3.13
CA ILE A 184 -2.06 -6.40 3.24
C ILE A 184 -2.37 -6.71 4.71
N LYS A 185 -1.34 -6.91 5.53
CA LYS A 185 -1.51 -7.13 6.98
C LYS A 185 -2.15 -5.91 7.64
N ILE A 186 -1.66 -4.70 7.36
CA ILE A 186 -2.23 -3.45 7.89
C ILE A 186 -3.69 -3.28 7.45
N MET A 187 -4.02 -3.58 6.20
CA MET A 187 -5.42 -3.58 5.72
C MET A 187 -6.31 -4.56 6.50
N GLY A 188 -5.80 -5.77 6.75
CA GLY A 188 -6.52 -6.76 7.55
C GLY A 188 -6.69 -6.33 9.01
N ASP A 189 -5.63 -5.81 9.64
CA ASP A 189 -5.70 -5.32 11.02
C ASP A 189 -6.65 -4.11 11.12
N LEU A 190 -6.67 -3.23 10.11
CA LEU A 190 -7.57 -2.09 10.04
C LEU A 190 -9.04 -2.50 9.93
N GLU A 191 -9.35 -3.61 9.24
CA GLU A 191 -10.68 -4.23 9.21
C GLU A 191 -11.20 -4.49 10.63
N ASP A 192 -10.37 -5.14 11.45
CA ASP A 192 -10.69 -5.43 12.84
C ASP A 192 -10.80 -4.16 13.67
N TYR A 193 -9.88 -3.21 13.49
CA TYR A 193 -9.88 -1.96 14.24
C TYR A 193 -11.14 -1.12 13.97
N ILE A 194 -11.45 -0.84 12.70
CA ILE A 194 -12.64 -0.03 12.32
C ILE A 194 -13.93 -0.70 12.78
N SER A 195 -14.00 -2.04 12.76
CA SER A 195 -15.19 -2.75 13.25
C SER A 195 -15.54 -2.40 14.70
N LYS A 196 -14.53 -2.17 15.55
CA LYS A 196 -14.67 -1.84 16.98
C LYS A 196 -14.65 -0.35 17.27
N LEU A 197 -14.23 0.49 16.33
CA LEU A 197 -14.26 1.93 16.50
C LEU A 197 -15.71 2.45 16.52
N ASN A 198 -15.96 3.38 17.45
CA ASN A 198 -17.23 4.08 17.58
C ASN A 198 -17.13 5.44 16.87
N ILE A 199 -17.25 5.42 15.54
CA ILE A 199 -17.26 6.65 14.74
C ILE A 199 -18.53 7.45 15.10
N GLY A 200 -18.37 8.72 15.50
CA GLY A 200 -19.49 9.60 15.85
C GLY A 200 -20.23 9.22 17.14
N GLN A 201 -19.49 8.79 18.17
CA GLN A 201 -20.06 8.52 19.50
C GLN A 201 -20.45 9.82 20.23
N SER A 202 -19.70 10.90 19.99
CA SER A 202 -19.91 12.26 20.50
C SER A 202 -21.24 12.89 20.05
N LEU A 203 -21.75 12.52 18.88
CA LEU A 203 -23.03 13.00 18.31
C LEU A 203 -24.26 12.67 19.15
N SER A 204 -24.13 11.81 20.16
CA SER A 204 -25.19 11.47 21.09
C SER A 204 -25.50 12.57 22.12
N ALA A 205 -24.63 13.59 22.25
CA ALA A 205 -24.79 14.66 23.23
C ALA A 205 -25.31 15.96 22.58
N GLN A 206 -26.63 16.05 22.49
CA GLN A 206 -27.45 17.28 22.50
C GLN A 206 -27.68 18.10 21.22
N ASN A 207 -26.94 17.99 20.11
CA ASN A 207 -27.27 18.77 18.89
C ASN A 207 -27.07 18.07 17.53
N TYR A 208 -26.65 16.80 17.50
CA TYR A 208 -26.31 16.09 16.25
C TYR A 208 -25.31 16.89 15.36
N GLU A 209 -24.41 17.63 15.99
CA GLU A 209 -23.29 18.31 15.34
C GLU A 209 -21.99 17.56 15.66
N LEU A 210 -21.12 17.39 14.65
CA LEU A 210 -19.78 16.87 14.87
C LEU A 210 -18.94 17.91 15.62
N SER A 211 -18.12 17.45 16.56
CA SER A 211 -17.00 18.27 17.03
C SER A 211 -15.99 18.45 15.89
N ASN A 212 -15.23 19.55 15.90
CA ASN A 212 -14.07 19.72 15.02
C ASN A 212 -13.07 18.55 15.18
N GLU A 213 -13.03 17.93 16.36
CA GLU A 213 -12.20 16.75 16.62
C GLU A 213 -12.70 15.52 15.86
N ASP A 214 -14.02 15.29 15.80
CA ASP A 214 -14.60 14.18 15.05
C ASP A 214 -14.40 14.35 13.54
N GLU A 215 -14.46 15.58 13.05
CA GLU A 215 -14.20 15.89 11.63
C GLU A 215 -12.73 15.62 11.28
N ALA A 216 -11.80 15.99 12.16
CA ALA A 216 -10.38 15.68 12.00
C ALA A 216 -10.11 14.16 12.02
N ASP A 217 -10.79 13.41 12.89
CA ASP A 217 -10.69 11.94 12.95
C ASP A 217 -11.19 11.28 11.66
N LEU A 218 -12.30 11.78 11.09
CA LEU A 218 -12.81 11.31 9.79
C LEU A 218 -11.85 11.64 8.66
N MET A 219 -11.35 12.87 8.63
CA MET A 219 -10.38 13.31 7.63
C MET A 219 -9.13 12.41 7.64
N GLU A 220 -8.54 12.18 8.82
CA GLU A 220 -7.38 11.30 8.97
C GLU A 220 -7.69 9.86 8.53
N LEU A 221 -8.89 9.35 8.83
CA LEU A 221 -9.32 8.03 8.36
C LEU A 221 -9.35 7.96 6.83
N PHE A 222 -9.98 8.92 6.16
CA PHE A 222 -10.08 8.91 4.70
C PHE A 222 -8.72 9.11 4.02
N PHE A 223 -7.85 9.97 4.56
CA PHE A 223 -6.47 10.07 4.08
C PHE A 223 -5.71 8.75 4.20
N MET A 224 -5.85 8.06 5.33
CA MET A 224 -5.20 6.77 5.55
C MET A 224 -5.73 5.69 4.58
N LEU A 225 -7.05 5.65 4.34
CA LEU A 225 -7.69 4.75 3.38
C LEU A 225 -7.28 5.06 1.92
N GLN A 226 -7.23 6.33 1.52
CA GLN A 226 -6.75 6.74 0.19
C GLN A 226 -5.27 6.36 0.01
N ASN A 227 -4.43 6.61 1.01
CA ASN A 227 -3.02 6.23 0.96
C ASN A 227 -2.84 4.73 0.78
N LEU A 228 -3.65 3.92 1.46
CA LEU A 228 -3.66 2.47 1.28
C LEU A 228 -4.12 2.06 -0.12
N ASP A 229 -5.23 2.62 -0.60
CA ASP A 229 -5.78 2.35 -1.93
C ASP A 229 -4.78 2.66 -3.05
N VAL A 230 -4.18 3.86 -3.01
CA VAL A 230 -3.25 4.34 -4.03
C VAL A 230 -1.94 3.55 -4.00
N ARG A 231 -1.32 3.36 -2.83
CA ARG A 231 -0.04 2.65 -2.73
C ARG A 231 -0.17 1.17 -3.09
N LEU A 232 -1.26 0.52 -2.69
CA LEU A 232 -1.52 -0.87 -3.09
C LEU A 232 -1.88 -0.97 -4.57
N SER A 233 -2.62 0.00 -5.12
CA SER A 233 -2.89 0.06 -6.57
C SER A 233 -1.61 0.20 -7.38
N PHE A 234 -0.70 1.08 -6.95
CA PHE A 234 0.64 1.20 -7.53
C PHE A 234 1.41 -0.13 -7.48
N LEU A 235 1.39 -0.83 -6.34
CA LEU A 235 2.04 -2.14 -6.20
C LEU A 235 1.34 -3.25 -7.02
N PHE A 236 0.07 -3.07 -7.34
CA PHE A 236 -0.70 -4.00 -8.17
C PHE A 236 -0.28 -3.88 -9.64
N ASP A 237 -0.18 -2.65 -10.14
CA ASP A 237 0.30 -2.35 -11.49
C ASP A 237 1.77 -2.74 -11.64
N GLY A 238 2.54 -2.49 -10.59
CA GLY A 238 3.95 -2.84 -10.48
C GLY A 238 4.90 -1.80 -11.07
N PHE A 239 6.17 -1.94 -10.73
CA PHE A 239 7.23 -1.06 -11.21
C PHE A 239 8.42 -1.86 -11.72
N LYS A 240 9.23 -1.24 -12.59
CA LYS A 240 10.45 -1.86 -13.12
C LYS A 240 11.61 -1.67 -12.15
N GLU A 241 12.34 -2.75 -11.91
CA GLU A 241 13.61 -2.69 -11.18
C GLU A 241 14.72 -2.12 -12.10
N GLU A 242 15.62 -1.29 -11.56
CA GLU A 242 16.73 -0.69 -12.32
C GLU A 242 17.87 -1.67 -12.55
N SER A 243 18.11 -2.56 -11.59
CA SER A 243 19.21 -3.54 -11.60
C SER A 243 18.88 -4.82 -12.39
N GLY A 244 17.62 -5.02 -12.77
CA GLY A 244 17.17 -6.19 -13.52
C GLY A 244 15.92 -5.90 -14.34
N ASN A 245 15.69 -6.63 -15.43
CA ASN A 245 14.51 -6.42 -16.30
C ASN A 245 13.22 -7.03 -15.70
N THR A 246 13.14 -7.13 -14.38
CA THR A 246 12.03 -7.76 -13.66
C THR A 246 11.04 -6.71 -13.17
N ILE A 247 9.75 -7.00 -13.37
CA ILE A 247 8.65 -6.18 -12.85
C ILE A 247 8.36 -6.63 -11.42
N GLN A 248 8.52 -5.70 -10.47
CA GLN A 248 8.16 -5.90 -9.08
C GLN A 248 6.68 -5.51 -8.89
N LYS A 249 5.85 -6.45 -8.45
CA LYS A 249 4.41 -6.24 -8.22
C LYS A 249 3.88 -7.16 -7.13
N LEU A 250 2.62 -6.97 -6.75
CA LEU A 250 1.88 -7.92 -5.90
C LEU A 250 1.91 -9.32 -6.52
N SER A 251 2.19 -10.33 -5.69
CA SER A 251 2.07 -11.72 -6.12
C SER A 251 0.60 -12.11 -6.33
N GLY A 252 0.33 -13.14 -7.14
CA GLY A 252 -1.04 -13.61 -7.37
C GLY A 252 -1.76 -14.01 -6.08
N THR A 253 -1.05 -14.65 -5.15
CA THR A 253 -1.59 -15.02 -3.84
C THR A 253 -1.94 -13.81 -2.99
N GLU A 254 -1.11 -12.77 -3.02
CA GLU A 254 -1.35 -11.51 -2.32
C GLU A 254 -2.55 -10.76 -2.90
N ALA A 255 -2.67 -10.69 -4.23
CA ALA A 255 -3.83 -10.10 -4.90
C ALA A 255 -5.15 -10.80 -4.54
N VAL A 256 -5.15 -12.14 -4.56
CA VAL A 256 -6.33 -12.96 -4.16
C VAL A 256 -6.68 -12.74 -2.69
N ARG A 257 -5.69 -12.57 -1.81
CA ARG A 257 -5.93 -12.27 -0.38
C ARG A 257 -6.48 -10.86 -0.17
N LEU A 258 -6.03 -9.90 -0.97
CA LEU A 258 -6.41 -8.48 -0.84
C LEU A 258 -7.91 -8.26 -1.16
N GLY A 259 -8.44 -8.93 -2.18
CA GLY A 259 -9.84 -8.75 -2.63
C GLY A 259 -10.90 -8.89 -1.53
N PRO A 260 -10.91 -10.01 -0.79
CA PRO A 260 -11.83 -10.20 0.33
C PRO A 260 -11.63 -9.16 1.45
N ILE A 261 -10.40 -8.74 1.73
CA ILE A 261 -10.10 -7.74 2.77
C ILE A 261 -10.67 -6.38 2.36
N VAL A 262 -10.38 -5.92 1.15
CA VAL A 262 -10.91 -4.65 0.59
C VAL A 262 -12.44 -4.65 0.61
N SER A 263 -13.05 -5.75 0.18
CA SER A 263 -14.51 -5.88 0.14
C SER A 263 -15.15 -5.76 1.53
N ARG A 264 -14.60 -6.46 2.53
CA ARG A 264 -15.13 -6.42 3.91
C ARG A 264 -14.87 -5.06 4.57
N LEU A 265 -13.66 -4.53 4.42
CA LEU A 265 -13.30 -3.22 4.95
C LEU A 265 -14.20 -2.12 4.37
N ARG A 266 -14.48 -2.16 3.06
CA ARG A 266 -15.43 -1.27 2.40
C ARG A 266 -16.81 -1.34 3.05
N VAL A 267 -17.37 -2.55 3.20
CA VAL A 267 -18.69 -2.73 3.81
C VAL A 267 -18.72 -2.20 5.25
N ILE A 268 -17.69 -2.47 6.05
CA ILE A 268 -17.59 -1.99 7.43
C ILE A 268 -17.54 -0.47 7.49
N VAL A 269 -16.72 0.17 6.65
CA VAL A 269 -16.63 1.63 6.62
C VAL A 269 -17.97 2.25 6.20
N VAL A 270 -18.59 1.73 5.14
CA VAL A 270 -19.91 2.22 4.69
C VAL A 270 -20.98 2.08 5.78
N ASP A 271 -21.04 0.95 6.48
CA ASP A 271 -22.00 0.73 7.58
C ASP A 271 -21.80 1.76 8.72
N LYS A 272 -20.55 2.01 9.12
CA LYS A 272 -20.22 3.01 10.15
C LYS A 272 -20.60 4.42 9.69
N LEU A 273 -20.32 4.75 8.44
CA LEU A 273 -20.66 6.04 7.85
C LEU A 273 -22.18 6.21 7.69
N GLU A 274 -22.93 5.17 7.35
CA GLU A 274 -24.38 5.25 7.23
C GLU A 274 -25.06 5.52 8.57
N SER A 275 -24.57 4.88 9.64
CA SER A 275 -24.99 5.21 11.01
C SER A 275 -24.66 6.66 11.37
N LEU A 276 -23.53 7.19 10.91
CA LEU A 276 -23.13 8.57 11.14
C LEU A 276 -24.03 9.56 10.36
N ARG A 277 -24.28 9.28 9.08
CA ARG A 277 -25.15 10.04 8.19
C ARG A 277 -26.58 10.11 8.71
N SER A 278 -27.12 8.98 9.18
CA SER A 278 -28.45 8.91 9.79
C SER A 278 -28.59 9.82 11.02
N LYS A 279 -27.52 10.00 11.80
CA LYS A 279 -27.48 10.95 12.93
C LYS A 279 -27.36 12.39 12.43
N LEU A 280 -26.48 12.65 11.46
CA LEU A 280 -26.29 13.98 10.86
C LEU A 280 -27.53 14.51 10.14
N ALA A 281 -28.30 13.64 9.50
CA ALA A 281 -29.56 13.99 8.82
C ALA A 281 -30.65 14.49 9.77
N GLN A 282 -30.56 14.15 11.06
CA GLN A 282 -31.46 14.65 12.10
C GLN A 282 -31.09 16.07 12.55
N SER A 283 -29.88 16.55 12.22
CA SER A 283 -29.47 17.92 12.47
C SER A 283 -30.00 18.86 11.38
N SER A 284 -30.53 20.02 11.79
CA SER A 284 -30.91 21.10 10.87
C SER A 284 -29.75 22.02 10.48
N SER A 285 -28.53 21.75 10.98
CA SER A 285 -27.35 22.60 10.77
C SER A 285 -26.81 22.50 9.35
N ASN A 286 -26.37 23.64 8.79
CA ASN A 286 -25.71 23.66 7.48
C ASN A 286 -24.38 22.90 7.50
N SER A 287 -23.67 22.91 8.63
CA SER A 287 -22.41 22.17 8.80
C SER A 287 -22.63 20.66 8.74
N SER A 288 -23.67 20.14 9.39
CA SER A 288 -24.05 18.72 9.33
C SER A 288 -24.39 18.26 7.91
N ARG A 289 -25.04 19.12 7.12
CA ARG A 289 -25.31 18.86 5.69
C ARG A 289 -24.04 18.88 4.85
N HIS A 290 -23.13 19.82 5.13
CA HIS A 290 -21.84 19.89 4.45
C HIS A 290 -21.02 18.62 4.66
N ILE A 291 -20.87 18.19 5.92
CA ILE A 291 -20.16 16.95 6.27
C ILE A 291 -20.86 15.74 5.65
N SER A 292 -22.19 15.66 5.70
CA SER A 292 -22.92 14.56 5.05
C SER A 292 -22.63 14.48 3.54
N ASN A 293 -22.58 15.63 2.84
CA ASN A 293 -22.26 15.64 1.41
C ASN A 293 -20.81 15.19 1.16
N ILE A 294 -19.87 15.58 2.01
CA ILE A 294 -18.48 15.10 1.93
C ILE A 294 -18.44 13.58 2.10
N LEU A 295 -19.14 13.04 3.10
CA LEU A 295 -19.20 11.59 3.35
C LEU A 295 -19.75 10.81 2.15
N ASP A 296 -20.71 11.37 1.42
CA ASP A 296 -21.28 10.74 0.21
C ASP A 296 -20.22 10.63 -0.90
N VAL A 297 -19.47 11.70 -1.10
CA VAL A 297 -18.37 11.75 -2.06
C VAL A 297 -17.27 10.76 -1.67
N GLU A 298 -16.83 10.77 -0.41
CA GLU A 298 -15.77 9.89 0.08
C GLU A 298 -16.18 8.40 0.07
N THR A 299 -17.45 8.10 0.35
CA THR A 299 -17.99 6.73 0.25
C THR A 299 -17.95 6.22 -1.20
N GLY A 300 -18.16 7.11 -2.17
CA GLY A 300 -18.05 6.79 -3.60
C GLY A 300 -16.62 6.46 -4.03
N LYS A 301 -15.63 7.19 -3.48
CA LYS A 301 -14.19 7.05 -3.79
C LYS A 301 -13.51 5.86 -3.08
N LEU A 302 -14.18 5.26 -2.11
CA LEU A 302 -13.56 4.30 -1.20
C LEU A 302 -13.10 3.01 -1.93
N PHE A 303 -11.78 2.80 -1.94
CA PHE A 303 -11.10 1.70 -2.63
C PHE A 303 -11.41 1.60 -4.13
N GLU A 304 -11.58 2.74 -4.80
CA GLU A 304 -11.82 2.78 -6.24
C GLU A 304 -10.68 2.11 -7.01
N GLY A 305 -9.43 2.43 -6.66
CA GLY A 305 -8.26 1.92 -7.35
C GLY A 305 -8.12 0.40 -7.26
N LEU A 306 -8.24 -0.13 -6.05
CA LEU A 306 -8.17 -1.56 -5.81
C LEU A 306 -9.36 -2.32 -6.36
N SER A 307 -10.57 -1.75 -6.29
CA SER A 307 -11.78 -2.43 -6.81
C SER A 307 -11.75 -2.61 -8.32
N GLN A 308 -11.06 -1.75 -9.06
CA GLN A 308 -10.92 -1.88 -10.52
C GLN A 308 -9.88 -2.93 -10.92
N ARG A 309 -8.96 -3.27 -10.01
CA ARG A 309 -7.79 -4.12 -10.28
C ARG A 309 -8.00 -5.58 -9.86
N ILE A 310 -8.85 -5.81 -8.85
CA ILE A 310 -9.17 -7.13 -8.28
C ILE A 310 -10.29 -7.80 -9.07
#